data_AF-A0A948YXJ0-F1
#
_entry.id   AF-A0A948YXJ0-F1
#
_cell.length_a   1.000
_cell.length_b   1.000
_cell.length_c   1.000
_cell.angle_alpha   90.00
_cell.angle_beta   90.00
_cell.angle_gamma   90.00
#
_symmetry.space_group_name_H-M   'P 1'
#
loop_
_entity.id
_entity.type
_entity.pdbx_description
1 polymer ?
#
loop_
_entity_poly.entity_id
_entity_poly.type
_entity_poly.pdbx_seq_one_letter_code
_entity_poly.pdbx_strand_id
1 'polypeptide(L)' 'MNDLTSDQLLDYFNELLGSHSWSSVKLDLYGLKFFYTMVLNKTWDDIP' A
#
# COMPACT_ATOMS: atom_id res chain seq x y z
N MET A 1 -14.00 -11.23 1.63
CA MET A 1 -13.58 -11.54 0.25
C MET A 1 -13.72 -10.22 -0.50
N ASN A 2 -12.85 -9.22 -0.31
CA ASN A 2 -11.51 -9.11 -0.89
C ASN A 2 -10.77 -7.88 -0.34
N ASP A 3 -10.93 -7.55 0.95
CA ASP A 3 -10.27 -6.37 1.53
C ASP A 3 -8.81 -6.71 1.86
N LEU A 4 -7.85 -6.01 1.22
CA LEU A 4 -6.46 -6.04 1.65
C LEU A 4 -6.39 -5.48 3.07
N THR A 5 -5.93 -6.29 4.01
CA THR A 5 -5.68 -5.85 5.38
C THR A 5 -4.33 -5.16 5.49
N SER A 6 -4.18 -4.31 6.52
CA SER A 6 -2.93 -3.59 6.81
C SER A 6 -1.74 -4.55 6.93
N ASP A 7 -1.92 -5.72 7.56
CA ASP A 7 -0.91 -6.77 7.66
C ASP A 7 -0.43 -7.30 6.29
N GLN A 8 -1.34 -7.51 5.34
CA GLN A 8 -0.95 -7.98 4.01
C GLN A 8 -0.20 -6.91 3.22
N LEU A 9 -0.58 -5.65 3.40
CA LEU A 9 0.14 -4.50 2.86
C LEU A 9 1.57 -4.44 3.41
N LEU A 10 1.70 -4.64 4.73
CA LEU A 10 2.96 -4.58 5.45
C LEU A 10 3.89 -5.71 5.03
N ASP A 11 3.36 -6.92 4.85
CA ASP A 11 4.13 -8.06 4.35
C ASP A 11 4.61 -7.81 2.91
N TYR A 12 3.72 -7.35 2.03
CA TYR A 12 4.05 -6.99 0.65
C TYR A 12 5.17 -5.95 0.56
N PHE A 13 5.07 -4.84 1.30
CA PHE A 13 6.10 -3.80 1.27
C PHE A 13 7.41 -4.24 1.92
N ASN A 14 7.39 -5.16 2.89
CA ASN A 14 8.61 -5.75 3.46
C ASN A 14 9.33 -6.64 2.44
N GLU A 15 8.60 -7.51 1.73
CA GLU A 15 9.17 -8.33 0.65
C GLU A 15 9.68 -7.46 -0.50
N LEU A 16 8.94 -6.41 -0.84
CA LEU A 16 9.32 -5.47 -1.90
C LEU A 16 10.58 -4.69 -1.52
N LEU A 17 10.74 -4.31 -0.25
CA LEU A 17 11.95 -3.66 0.25
C LEU A 17 13.17 -4.59 0.23
N GLY A 18 12.96 -5.89 0.46
CA GLY A 18 14.02 -6.90 0.39
C GLY A 18 14.48 -7.24 -1.04
N SER A 19 13.61 -7.01 -2.04
CA SER A 19 13.85 -7.41 -3.43
C SER A 19 14.11 -6.24 -4.39
N HIS A 20 13.60 -5.04 -4.10
CA HIS A 20 13.65 -3.88 -4.99
C HIS A 20 14.30 -2.66 -4.33
N SER A 21 14.63 -1.66 -5.15
CA SER A 21 15.15 -0.38 -4.65
C SER A 21 14.09 0.40 -3.86
N TRP A 22 14.56 1.26 -2.94
CA TRP A 22 13.70 2.17 -2.20
C TRP A 22 12.96 3.17 -3.12
N SER A 23 13.46 3.44 -4.33
CA SER A 23 12.69 4.25 -5.29
C SER A 23 11.42 3.54 -5.76
N SER A 24 11.49 2.21 -5.94
CA SER A 24 10.36 1.37 -6.37
C SER A 24 9.31 1.26 -5.28
N VAL A 25 9.72 0.90 -4.05
CA VAL A 25 8.79 0.79 -2.91
C VAL A 25 8.10 2.13 -2.63
N LYS A 26 8.83 3.25 -2.77
CA LYS A 26 8.24 4.58 -2.61
C LYS A 26 7.19 4.87 -3.68
N LEU A 27 7.46 4.53 -4.94
CA LEU A 27 6.52 4.71 -6.05
C LEU A 27 5.21 3.94 -5.79
N ASP A 28 5.33 2.68 -5.39
CA ASP A 28 4.17 1.81 -5.10
C ASP A 28 3.37 2.32 -3.90
N LEU A 29 4.03 2.80 -2.85
CA LEU A 29 3.37 3.37 -1.67
C LEU A 29 2.55 4.62 -2.02
N TYR A 30 3.08 5.49 -2.88
CA TYR A 30 2.32 6.65 -3.37
C TYR A 30 1.19 6.26 -4.31
N GLY A 31 1.41 5.28 -5.19
CA GLY A 31 0.35 4.74 -6.06
C GLY A 31 -0.80 4.15 -5.26
N LEU A 32 -0.48 3.44 -4.18
CA LEU A 32 -1.46 2.87 -3.27
C LEU A 32 -2.23 3.95 -2.49
N LYS A 33 -1.53 4.95 -1.95
CA LYS A 33 -2.17 6.10 -1.29
C LYS A 33 -3.12 6.83 -2.24
N PHE A 34 -2.70 7.03 -3.48
CA PHE A 34 -3.53 7.62 -4.53
C PHE A 34 -4.75 6.76 -4.82
N PHE A 35 -4.60 5.45 -5.00
CA PHE A 35 -5.70 4.52 -5.27
C PHE A 35 -6.75 4.53 -4.14
N TYR A 36 -6.32 4.45 -2.89
CA TYR A 36 -7.22 4.52 -1.74
C TYR A 36 -7.97 5.86 -1.67
N THR A 37 -7.26 6.97 -1.91
CA THR A 37 -7.86 8.31 -1.79
C THR A 37 -8.77 8.64 -2.98
N MET A 38 -8.40 8.26 -4.20
CA MET A 38 -9.06 8.73 -5.44
C MET A 38 -10.02 7.71 -6.04
N VAL A 39 -9.75 6.41 -5.87
CA VAL A 39 -10.60 5.34 -6.42
C VAL A 39 -11.58 4.84 -5.37
N LEU A 40 -11.09 4.56 -4.17
CA LEU A 40 -11.95 4.09 -3.07
C LEU A 40 -12.62 5.25 -2.32
N ASN A 41 -12.15 6.49 -2.51
CA ASN A 41 -12.59 7.69 -1.79
C ASN A 41 -12.59 7.48 -0.25
N LYS A 42 -11.65 6.66 0.22
CA LYS A 42 -11.46 6.33 1.63
C LYS A 42 -10.30 7.13 2.18
N THR A 43 -10.49 7.71 3.35
CA THR A 43 -9.42 8.32 4.13
C THR A 43 -8.48 7.24 4.66
N TRP A 44 -7.18 7.52 4.67
CA TRP A 44 -6.14 6.63 5.21
C TRP A 44 -6.33 6.30 6.71
N ASP A 45 -7.18 7.06 7.41
CA ASP A 45 -7.63 6.83 8.79
C ASP A 45 -8.55 5.61 8.94
N ASP A 46 -9.12 5.12 7.82
CA ASP A 46 -10.01 3.96 7.76
C ASP A 46 -9.24 2.65 7.49
N ILE A 47 -7.90 2.71 7.52
CA ILE A 47 -7.05 1.52 7.47
C ILE A 47 -6.99 0.97 8.90
N PRO A 48 -7.52 -0.24 9.17
CA PRO A 48 -7.48 -0.84 10.50
C PRO A 48 -6.07 -1.17 10.97
#